data_AF-A0A095UF55-F1
#
_entry.id   AF-A0A095UF55-F1
#
_cell.length_a   1.000
_cell.length_b   1.000
_cell.length_c   1.000
_cell.angle_alpha   90.00
_cell.angle_beta   90.00
_cell.angle_gamma   90.00
#
_symmetry.space_group_name_H-M   'P 1'
#
loop_
_entity.id
_entity.type
_entity.pdbx_description
1 polymer ?
#
loop_
_entity_poly.entity_id
_entity_poly.type
_entity_poly.pdbx_seq_one_letter_code
_entity_poly.pdbx_strand_id
1 'polypeptide(L)'
;MDEPDFSNYEKRRAEQHEELCRAAATLFCISDRICHLRVCRRYRICVGPMLPSPHQAWAVRAQREIGLSGKACAELPLCIANQEPWAFDIYKKFMNVLQQVRLDSPKMDLILACAENAAMRRLPKKRS
;
A
#
# COMPACT_ATOMS: atom_id res chain seq x y z
N MET A 1 -35.34 0.86 12.41
CA MET A 1 -33.99 1.44 12.58
C MET A 1 -33.36 1.40 11.22
N ASP A 2 -33.09 2.55 10.63
CA ASP A 2 -32.31 2.60 9.39
C ASP A 2 -30.89 2.08 9.69
N GLU A 3 -30.38 1.20 8.83
CA GLU A 3 -29.00 0.73 8.93
C GLU A 3 -28.05 1.94 8.78
N PRO A 4 -26.97 2.01 9.58
CA PRO A 4 -26.02 3.10 9.45
C PRO A 4 -25.36 3.09 8.06
N ASP A 5 -25.44 4.20 7.34
CA ASP A 5 -24.76 4.35 6.04
C ASP A 5 -23.26 4.60 6.26
N PHE A 6 -22.45 3.59 5.94
CA PHE A 6 -20.99 3.65 6.01
C PHE A 6 -20.32 4.01 4.67
N SER A 7 -21.06 4.35 3.61
CA SER A 7 -20.53 4.57 2.25
C SER A 7 -19.35 5.56 2.20
N ASN A 8 -19.52 6.74 2.82
CA ASN A 8 -18.48 7.76 2.88
C ASN A 8 -17.25 7.34 3.69
N TYR A 9 -17.46 6.54 4.74
CA TYR A 9 -16.38 6.00 5.55
C TYR A 9 -15.59 4.95 4.75
N GLU A 10 -16.27 4.02 4.09
CA GLU A 10 -15.63 2.99 3.27
C GLU A 10 -14.87 3.60 2.09
N LYS A 11 -15.40 4.66 1.47
CA LYS A 11 -14.70 5.40 0.41
C LYS A 11 -13.36 5.98 0.90
N ARG A 12 -13.37 6.73 2.00
CA ARG A 12 -12.14 7.29 2.58
C ARG A 12 -11.15 6.19 2.98
N ARG A 13 -11.66 5.10 3.54
CA ARG A 13 -10.84 3.96 3.94
C ARG A 13 -10.18 3.28 2.73
N ALA A 14 -10.91 3.14 1.63
CA ALA A 14 -10.38 2.60 0.38
C ALA A 14 -9.28 3.49 -0.21
N GLU A 15 -9.50 4.81 -0.25
CA GLU A 15 -8.52 5.79 -0.72
C GLU A 15 -7.22 5.73 0.12
N GLN A 16 -7.34 5.73 1.46
CA GLN A 16 -6.20 5.60 2.37
C GLN A 16 -5.47 4.28 2.22
N HIS A 17 -6.21 3.18 2.06
CA HIS A 17 -5.66 1.84 1.86
C HIS A 17 -4.86 1.77 0.57
N GLU A 18 -5.41 2.27 -0.53
CA GLU A 18 -4.74 2.31 -1.83
C GLU A 18 -3.46 3.14 -1.77
N GLU A 19 -3.51 4.34 -1.18
CA GLU A 19 -2.36 5.22 -1.04
C GLU A 19 -1.22 4.56 -0.23
N LEU A 20 -1.55 4.00 0.93
CA LEU A 20 -0.58 3.28 1.78
C LEU A 20 0.04 2.09 1.02
N CYS A 21 -0.79 1.32 0.31
CA CYS A 21 -0.32 0.18 -0.44
C CYS A 21 0.61 0.57 -1.60
N ARG A 22 0.25 1.62 -2.35
CA ARG A 22 1.07 2.12 -3.46
C ARG A 22 2.39 2.70 -2.96
N ALA A 23 2.38 3.42 -1.85
CA ALA A 23 3.58 3.95 -1.21
C ALA A 23 4.51 2.81 -0.74
N ALA A 24 3.96 1.79 -0.08
CA ALA A 24 4.72 0.60 0.35
C ALA A 24 5.31 -0.17 -0.85
N ALA A 25 4.54 -0.37 -1.91
CA ALA A 25 5.01 -1.03 -3.13
C ALA A 25 6.08 -0.21 -3.86
N THR A 26 6.01 1.12 -3.76
CA THR A 26 7.03 2.03 -4.30
C THR A 26 8.35 1.86 -3.56
N LEU A 27 8.32 1.83 -2.23
CA LEU A 27 9.53 1.64 -1.43
C LEU A 27 10.15 0.25 -1.57
N PHE A 28 9.32 -0.80 -1.54
CA PHE A 28 9.80 -2.17 -1.50
C PHE A 28 9.81 -2.80 -2.89
N CYS A 29 8.64 -3.01 -3.49
CA CYS A 29 8.53 -3.84 -4.69
C CYS A 29 9.26 -3.24 -5.91
N ILE A 30 9.26 -1.91 -6.07
CA ILE A 30 9.98 -1.25 -7.18
C ILE A 30 11.47 -1.16 -6.89
N SER A 31 11.86 -0.81 -5.67
CA SER A 31 13.28 -0.71 -5.29
C SER A 31 14.01 -2.05 -5.43
N ASP A 32 13.35 -3.12 -4.99
CA ASP A 32 13.92 -4.47 -4.90
C ASP A 32 13.60 -5.32 -6.14
N ARG A 33 13.08 -4.69 -7.20
CA ARG A 33 12.78 -5.32 -8.50
C ARG A 33 11.76 -6.48 -8.47
N ILE A 34 10.95 -6.57 -7.43
CA ILE A 34 9.78 -7.48 -7.35
C ILE A 34 8.71 -7.07 -8.36
N CYS A 35 8.56 -5.75 -8.62
CA CYS A 35 7.61 -5.25 -9.60
C CYS A 35 8.14 -5.39 -11.03
N HIS A 36 7.45 -6.20 -11.85
CA HIS A 36 7.82 -6.41 -13.26
C HIS A 36 7.18 -5.39 -14.22
N LEU A 37 6.18 -4.63 -13.78
CA LEU A 37 5.51 -3.64 -14.62
C LEU A 37 6.50 -2.56 -15.07
N ARG A 38 6.68 -2.45 -16.40
CA ARG A 38 7.60 -1.48 -17.01
C ARG A 38 7.23 -0.04 -16.65
N VAL A 39 5.93 0.27 -16.64
CA VAL A 39 5.41 1.59 -16.31
C VAL A 39 5.81 2.01 -14.89
N CYS A 40 5.62 1.14 -13.90
CA CYS A 40 6.01 1.42 -12.51
C CYS A 40 7.51 1.64 -12.38
N ARG A 41 8.34 0.83 -13.05
CA ARG A 41 9.80 0.99 -13.02
C ARG A 41 10.28 2.26 -13.70
N ARG A 42 9.60 2.69 -14.78
CA ARG A 42 9.91 3.94 -15.50
C ARG A 42 9.61 5.17 -14.65
N TYR A 43 8.41 5.23 -14.06
CA TYR A 43 7.99 6.34 -13.21
C TYR A 43 8.53 6.25 -11.77
N ARG A 44 9.09 5.10 -11.40
CA ARG A 44 9.58 4.79 -10.04
C ARG A 44 8.50 4.93 -8.97
N ILE A 45 7.25 4.77 -9.34
CA ILE A 45 6.06 4.86 -8.49
C ILE A 45 5.13 3.70 -8.85
N CYS A 46 4.46 3.12 -7.86
CA CYS A 46 3.52 2.04 -8.09
C CYS A 46 2.20 2.56 -8.67
N VAL A 47 2.02 2.38 -9.98
CA VAL A 47 0.79 2.70 -10.73
C VAL A 47 0.09 1.44 -11.26
N GLY A 48 0.46 0.27 -10.73
CA GLY A 48 -0.12 -1.01 -11.13
C GLY A 48 -1.58 -1.15 -10.71
N PRO A 49 -2.33 -2.10 -11.30
CA PRO A 49 -3.69 -2.38 -10.86
C PRO A 49 -3.70 -2.90 -9.42
N MET A 50 -4.75 -2.55 -8.69
CA MET A 50 -5.08 -3.13 -7.39
C MET A 50 -5.92 -4.39 -7.66
N LEU A 51 -5.59 -5.50 -7.00
CA LEU A 51 -6.25 -6.79 -7.18
C LEU A 51 -6.62 -7.40 -5.83
N PRO A 52 -7.76 -8.10 -5.74
CA PRO A 52 -8.09 -8.91 -4.58
C PRO A 52 -6.93 -9.85 -4.23
N SER A 53 -6.61 -9.94 -2.94
CA SER A 53 -5.46 -10.69 -2.45
C SER A 53 -5.86 -11.67 -1.35
N PRO A 54 -5.42 -12.94 -1.41
CA PRO A 54 -5.59 -13.90 -0.31
C PRO A 54 -5.06 -13.37 1.02
N HIS A 55 -3.98 -12.59 0.99
CA HIS A 55 -3.40 -11.96 2.18
C HIS A 55 -4.35 -11.02 2.93
N GLN A 56 -5.38 -10.50 2.26
CA GLN A 56 -6.38 -9.59 2.87
C GLN A 56 -7.62 -10.32 3.38
N ALA A 57 -7.74 -11.64 3.21
CA ALA A 57 -8.94 -12.39 3.56
C ALA A 57 -9.39 -12.17 5.01
N TRP A 58 -8.45 -12.17 5.95
CA TRP A 58 -8.74 -11.91 7.37
C TRP A 58 -9.16 -10.46 7.63
N ALA A 59 -8.54 -9.48 6.98
CA ALA A 59 -8.91 -8.08 7.12
C ALA A 59 -10.32 -7.81 6.57
N VAL A 60 -10.66 -8.42 5.43
CA VAL A 60 -12.00 -8.38 4.83
C VAL A 60 -13.02 -9.00 5.78
N ARG A 61 -12.72 -10.17 6.35
CA ARG A 61 -13.60 -10.83 7.32
C ARG A 61 -13.84 -9.97 8.56
N ALA A 62 -12.78 -9.42 9.15
CA ALA A 62 -12.89 -8.55 10.32
C ALA A 62 -13.74 -7.30 10.04
N GLN A 63 -13.65 -6.73 8.83
CA GLN A 63 -14.51 -5.60 8.43
C GLN A 63 -15.98 -5.99 8.33
N ARG A 64 -16.28 -7.18 7.78
CA ARG A 64 -17.66 -7.69 7.70
C ARG A 64 -18.26 -7.96 9.08
N GLU A 65 -17.46 -8.45 10.02
CA GLU A 65 -17.89 -8.71 11.40
C GLU A 65 -18.30 -7.42 12.15
N ILE A 66 -17.80 -6.25 11.74
CA ILE A 66 -18.18 -4.95 12.30
C ILE A 66 -19.21 -4.17 11.44
N GLY A 67 -19.84 -4.84 10.46
CA GLY A 67 -20.90 -4.25 9.64
C GLY A 67 -20.43 -3.46 8.40
N LEU A 68 -19.16 -3.57 8.01
CA LEU A 68 -18.63 -2.98 6.76
C LEU A 68 -18.67 -4.00 5.61
N SER A 69 -18.54 -3.55 4.36
CA SER A 69 -18.58 -4.44 3.19
C SER A 69 -17.33 -5.34 3.07
N GLY A 70 -16.21 -4.87 3.63
CA GLY A 70 -14.90 -5.50 3.48
C GLY A 70 -14.16 -5.11 2.19
N LYS A 71 -14.82 -4.38 1.26
CA LYS A 71 -14.23 -4.06 -0.06
C LYS A 71 -13.08 -3.07 0.04
N ALA A 72 -13.14 -2.15 0.99
CA ALA A 72 -12.18 -1.04 1.13
C ALA A 72 -10.72 -1.50 1.34
N CYS A 73 -10.49 -2.69 1.88
CA CYS A 73 -9.13 -3.21 2.12
C CYS A 73 -8.87 -4.55 1.44
N ALA A 74 -9.72 -4.97 0.49
CA ALA A 74 -9.61 -6.29 -0.12
C ALA A 74 -8.42 -6.41 -1.10
N GLU A 75 -7.98 -5.29 -1.66
CA GLU A 75 -7.08 -5.27 -2.80
C GLU A 75 -5.65 -4.89 -2.42
N LEU A 76 -4.68 -5.42 -3.15
CA LEU A 76 -3.27 -5.06 -3.06
C LEU A 76 -2.73 -4.77 -4.46
N PRO A 77 -1.61 -4.04 -4.59
CA PRO A 77 -0.95 -3.86 -5.87
C PRO A 77 -0.60 -5.20 -6.50
N LEU A 78 -0.78 -5.33 -7.83
CA LEU A 78 -0.49 -6.55 -8.60
C LEU A 78 0.84 -7.22 -8.22
N CYS A 79 1.87 -6.43 -7.97
CA CYS A 79 3.21 -6.96 -7.67
C CYS A 79 3.33 -7.68 -6.33
N ILE A 80 2.36 -7.55 -5.43
CA ILE A 80 2.35 -8.19 -4.11
C ILE A 80 1.09 -9.04 -3.84
N ALA A 81 -0.01 -8.84 -4.58
CA ALA A 81 -1.30 -9.47 -4.32
C ALA A 81 -1.27 -11.01 -4.23
N ASN A 82 -0.42 -11.67 -5.02
CA ASN A 82 -0.27 -13.14 -5.02
C ASN A 82 1.18 -13.57 -4.73
N GLN A 83 1.98 -12.70 -4.12
CA GLN A 83 3.35 -13.06 -3.75
C GLN A 83 3.36 -14.03 -2.57
N GLU A 84 4.49 -14.72 -2.41
CA GLU A 84 4.72 -15.60 -1.28
C GLU A 84 4.56 -14.86 0.07
N PRO A 85 4.12 -15.56 1.13
CA PRO A 85 3.89 -14.96 2.45
C PRO A 85 5.08 -14.16 2.98
N TRP A 86 6.32 -14.65 2.80
CA TRP A 86 7.51 -13.96 3.26
C TRP A 86 7.69 -12.56 2.63
N ALA A 87 7.33 -12.42 1.35
CA ALA A 87 7.43 -11.14 0.64
C ALA A 87 6.32 -10.19 1.11
N PHE A 88 5.12 -10.75 1.33
CA PHE A 88 4.01 -9.99 1.90
C PHE A 88 4.31 -9.51 3.33
N ASP A 89 4.95 -10.31 4.17
CA ASP A 89 5.31 -9.93 5.53
C ASP A 89 6.29 -8.76 5.57
N ILE A 90 7.28 -8.75 4.67
CA ILE A 90 8.20 -7.61 4.53
C ILE A 90 7.43 -6.38 4.06
N TYR A 91 6.61 -6.53 3.02
CA TYR A 91 5.75 -5.45 2.52
C TYR A 91 4.83 -4.87 3.62
N LYS A 92 4.24 -5.72 4.46
CA LYS A 92 3.40 -5.32 5.58
C LYS A 92 4.16 -4.50 6.61
N LYS A 93 5.45 -4.78 6.85
CA LYS A 93 6.30 -3.93 7.70
C LYS A 93 6.42 -2.51 7.13
N PHE A 94 6.63 -2.38 5.81
CA PHE A 94 6.63 -1.06 5.16
C PHE A 94 5.27 -0.36 5.27
N MET A 95 4.15 -1.06 5.09
CA MET A 95 2.82 -0.49 5.30
C MET A 95 2.66 0.05 6.72
N ASN A 96 3.06 -0.71 7.75
CA ASN A 96 2.95 -0.28 9.14
C ASN A 96 3.79 0.97 9.43
N VAL A 97 5.01 1.03 8.90
CA VAL A 97 5.88 2.22 9.02
C VAL A 97 5.22 3.43 8.36
N LEU A 98 4.69 3.28 7.14
CA LEU A 98 4.04 4.37 6.43
C LEU A 98 2.72 4.80 7.07
N GLN A 99 2.00 3.87 7.68
CA GLN A 99 0.82 4.18 8.47
C GLN A 99 1.19 5.06 9.67
N GLN A 100 2.28 4.75 10.37
CA GLN A 100 2.77 5.60 11.46
C GLN A 100 3.18 6.99 10.96
N VAL A 101 3.92 7.08 9.84
CA VAL A 101 4.27 8.36 9.22
C VAL A 101 3.03 9.18 8.86
N ARG A 102 1.95 8.53 8.38
CA ARG A 102 0.67 9.22 8.11
C ARG A 102 0.05 9.80 9.38
N LEU A 103 0.10 9.08 10.49
CA LEU A 103 -0.42 9.55 11.77
C LEU A 103 0.39 10.74 12.28
N ASP A 104 1.72 10.66 12.18
CA ASP A 104 2.63 11.71 12.64
C ASP A 104 2.62 12.94 11.72
N SER A 105 2.31 12.76 10.44
CA SER A 105 2.29 13.81 9.42
C SER A 105 1.11 13.64 8.45
N PRO A 106 -0.13 14.01 8.85
CA PRO A 106 -1.35 13.73 8.08
C PRO A 106 -1.39 14.34 6.67
N LYS A 107 -0.70 15.47 6.48
CA LYS A 107 -0.65 16.22 5.21
C LYS A 107 0.46 15.75 4.26
N MET A 108 1.27 14.78 4.66
CA MET A 108 2.36 14.28 3.84
C MET A 108 1.81 13.45 2.68
N ASP A 109 2.27 13.74 1.45
CA ASP A 109 2.09 12.85 0.31
C ASP A 109 3.06 11.67 0.44
N LEU A 110 2.54 10.54 0.91
CA LEU A 110 3.35 9.35 1.15
C LEU A 110 3.95 8.80 -0.14
N ILE A 111 3.23 8.87 -1.27
CA ILE A 111 3.71 8.30 -2.53
C ILE A 111 4.92 9.10 -3.01
N LEU A 112 4.84 10.43 -2.99
CA LEU A 112 5.94 11.30 -3.37
C LEU A 112 7.15 11.12 -2.44
N ALA A 113 6.94 11.16 -1.12
CA ALA A 113 8.01 10.96 -0.13
C ALA A 113 8.72 9.61 -0.31
N CYS A 114 7.96 8.55 -0.62
CA CYS A 114 8.50 7.23 -0.91
C CYS A 114 9.33 7.20 -2.20
N ALA A 115 8.85 7.86 -3.26
CA ALA A 115 9.56 7.95 -4.53
C ALA A 115 10.90 8.68 -4.38
N GLU A 116 10.92 9.78 -3.63
CA GLU A 116 12.13 10.53 -3.30
C GLU A 116 13.12 9.69 -2.49
N ASN A 117 12.65 8.99 -1.43
CA ASN A 117 13.50 8.10 -0.64
C ASN A 117 14.13 6.99 -1.49
N ALA A 118 13.32 6.35 -2.35
CA ALA A 118 13.79 5.30 -3.24
C ALA A 118 14.83 5.81 -4.26
N ALA A 119 14.68 7.05 -4.73
CA ALA A 119 15.67 7.71 -5.59
C ALA A 119 16.99 7.97 -4.84
N MET A 120 16.92 8.45 -3.60
CA MET A 120 18.10 8.76 -2.78
C MET A 120 18.93 7.52 -2.43
N ARG A 121 18.29 6.36 -2.18
CA ARG A 121 19.00 5.09 -1.90
C ARG A 121 19.93 4.64 -3.04
N ARG A 122 19.68 5.10 -4.27
CA ARG A 122 20.43 4.71 -5.47
C ARG A 122 21.59 5.66 -5.79
N LEU A 123 21.68 6.80 -5.10
CA LEU A 123 22.82 7.70 -5.26
C LEU A 123 24.06 7.06 -4.63
N PRO A 124 25.25 7.20 -5.24
CA PRO A 124 26.48 6.75 -4.62
C PRO A 124 26.63 7.44 -3.27
N LYS A 125 26.75 6.67 -2.20
CA LYS A 125 27.06 7.22 -0.88
C LYS A 125 28.36 8.00 -1.01
N LYS A 126 28.36 9.30 -0.71
CA LYS A 126 29.61 10.06 -0.55
C LYS A 126 30.44 9.30 0.49
N ARG A 127 31.59 8.77 0.07
CA ARG A 127 32.59 8.23 1.00
C ARG A 127 33.11 9.43 1.79
N SER A 128 32.65 9.58 3.03
CA SER A 128 33.27 10.45 4.04
C SER A 128 34.50 9.77 4.59
#